data_AF-A0A453J1R4-F1
#
_entry.id   AF-A0A453J1R4-F1
#
_cell.length_a   1.000
_cell.length_b   1.000
_cell.length_c   1.000
_cell.angle_alpha   90.00
_cell.angle_beta   90.00
_cell.angle_gamma   90.00
#
_symmetry.space_group_name_H-M   'P 1'
#
loop_
_entity.id
_entity.type
_entity.pdbx_description
1 polymer ?
#
loop_
_entity_poly.entity_id
_entity_poly.type
_entity_poly.pdbx_seq_one_letter_code
_entity_poly.pdbx_strand_id
1 'polypeptide(L)'
;VHSILPKKSAWTNSYWGAGTAAHMMLEVWPWIQLIGWEIDPTIIELSRDYFGMSSLEKATELGGSLSVRIGDALSPSATVEGGFAGIVVDLFADGKVLPQLQEAETWLEIAKKLMPDGRIMVNCGGADTPVSLAADTGVSSWVQNPTIKALCSAFPGQVRVIVTRPLKLYIFDRWCEMMSS
;
A
#
# COMPACT_ATOMS: atom_id res chain seq x y z
N VAL A 1 7.04 -0.47 2.46
CA VAL A 1 6.05 -0.47 3.55
C VAL A 1 4.82 -1.26 3.08
N HIS A 2 4.41 -2.36 3.71
CA HIS A 2 3.12 -3.00 3.51
C HIS A 2 2.48 -3.27 4.84
N SER A 3 1.15 -3.25 4.98
CA SER A 3 0.62 -3.42 6.32
C SER A 3 -0.74 -4.05 6.38
N ILE A 4 -1.05 -4.61 7.54
CA ILE A 4 -2.24 -5.37 7.87
C ILE A 4 -2.60 -5.05 9.39
N LEU A 5 -3.85 -4.70 9.87
CA LEU A 5 -4.24 -4.50 11.34
C LEU A 5 -5.69 -4.84 11.90
N PRO A 6 -5.91 -5.37 13.17
CA PRO A 6 -7.17 -5.91 13.72
C PRO A 6 -7.93 -4.97 14.68
N LYS A 7 -9.15 -5.37 15.08
CA LYS A 7 -10.12 -4.63 15.93
C LYS A 7 -9.47 -4.06 17.21
N LYS A 8 -9.61 -2.77 17.54
CA LYS A 8 -10.65 -1.79 17.21
C LYS A 8 -10.16 -0.75 16.20
N SER A 9 -10.89 -0.63 15.08
CA SER A 9 -10.71 0.40 14.05
C SER A 9 -9.26 0.62 13.62
N ALA A 10 -8.79 -0.22 12.71
CA ALA A 10 -7.42 -0.16 12.26
C ALA A 10 -7.35 -0.44 10.77
N TRP A 11 -7.06 0.62 10.01
CA TRP A 11 -6.63 0.47 8.63
C TRP A 11 -5.13 0.27 8.62
N THR A 12 -4.56 0.10 7.45
CA THR A 12 -3.17 -0.30 7.37
C THR A 12 -2.61 0.13 6.02
N ASN A 13 -1.34 0.54 5.97
CA ASN A 13 -0.78 1.18 4.80
C ASN A 13 0.29 0.34 4.08
N SER A 14 0.26 0.30 2.75
CA SER A 14 1.47 0.03 1.98
C SER A 14 1.93 1.28 1.25
N TYR A 15 3.23 1.59 1.37
CA TYR A 15 4.08 2.66 0.80
C TYR A 15 3.52 4.10 0.85
N TRP A 16 4.28 5.20 0.79
CA TRP A 16 5.66 5.49 0.41
C TRP A 16 6.66 5.32 1.55
N GLY A 17 7.92 4.96 1.26
CA GLY A 17 8.96 4.62 2.26
C GLY A 17 8.97 5.54 3.48
N ALA A 18 8.76 6.83 3.25
CA ALA A 18 8.60 7.95 4.17
C ALA A 18 7.37 7.96 5.14
N GLY A 19 6.45 7.00 5.06
CA GLY A 19 5.25 6.95 5.89
C GLY A 19 4.05 7.78 5.40
N THR A 20 4.02 8.20 4.13
CA THR A 20 3.01 9.17 3.64
C THR A 20 1.56 8.74 3.78
N ALA A 21 1.20 7.51 3.41
CA ALA A 21 -0.18 7.10 3.60
C ALA A 21 -0.50 6.83 5.08
N ALA A 22 0.48 6.53 5.94
CA ALA A 22 0.25 6.53 7.38
C ALA A 22 -0.06 7.94 7.92
N HIS A 23 0.66 8.98 7.43
CA HIS A 23 0.32 10.38 7.71
C HIS A 23 -1.12 10.69 7.30
N MET A 24 -1.51 10.42 6.05
CA MET A 24 -2.87 10.70 5.57
C MET A 24 -3.94 9.96 6.37
N MET A 25 -3.71 8.70 6.71
CA MET A 25 -4.70 7.88 7.41
C MET A 25 -4.87 8.31 8.86
N LEU A 26 -3.80 8.72 9.55
CA LEU A 26 -3.91 9.26 10.91
C LEU A 26 -4.41 10.71 10.93
N GLU A 27 -4.21 11.48 9.86
CA GLU A 27 -4.84 12.80 9.70
C GLU A 27 -6.37 12.67 9.57
N VAL A 28 -6.85 11.74 8.74
CA VAL A 28 -8.29 11.55 8.49
C VAL A 28 -8.97 10.74 9.59
N TRP A 29 -8.29 9.73 10.14
CA TRP A 29 -8.81 8.84 11.18
C TRP A 29 -7.83 8.74 12.36
N PRO A 30 -7.68 9.81 13.15
CA PRO A 30 -6.68 9.89 14.21
C PRO A 30 -6.83 8.83 15.32
N TRP A 31 -7.95 8.11 15.43
CA TRP A 31 -8.15 7.05 16.43
C TRP A 31 -7.67 5.67 15.98
N ILE A 32 -7.20 5.51 14.73
CA ILE A 32 -6.87 4.19 14.21
C ILE A 32 -5.47 3.77 14.61
N GLN A 33 -5.33 2.48 14.89
CA GLN A 33 -4.01 1.87 14.91
C GLN A 33 -3.58 1.59 13.47
N LEU A 34 -2.31 1.85 13.16
CA LEU A 34 -1.63 1.48 11.92
C LEU A 34 -0.46 0.56 12.27
N ILE A 35 -0.28 -0.53 11.51
CA ILE A 35 1.03 -1.21 11.47
C ILE A 35 1.67 -0.82 10.14
N GLY A 36 3.00 -0.88 10.09
CA GLY A 36 3.90 -0.68 8.95
C GLY A 36 4.85 -1.87 8.81
N TRP A 37 4.79 -2.76 7.82
CA TRP A 37 5.91 -3.68 7.53
C TRP A 37 6.85 -3.09 6.48
N GLU A 38 8.13 -3.01 6.75
CA GLU A 38 9.14 -2.65 5.76
C GLU A 38 10.26 -3.68 5.79
N ILE A 39 10.68 -4.16 4.62
CA ILE A 39 11.71 -5.18 4.52
C ILE A 39 13.11 -4.57 4.71
N ASP A 40 13.29 -3.31 4.30
CA ASP A 40 14.56 -2.59 4.42
C ASP A 40 14.61 -1.69 5.67
N PRO A 41 15.39 -2.05 6.71
CA PRO A 41 15.52 -1.23 7.91
C PRO A 41 16.09 0.17 7.64
N THR A 42 16.89 0.35 6.58
CA THR A 42 17.46 1.66 6.20
C THR A 42 16.36 2.63 5.81
N ILE A 43 15.34 2.16 5.09
CA ILE A 43 14.18 2.98 4.70
C ILE A 43 13.42 3.43 5.96
N ILE A 44 13.29 2.55 6.96
CA ILE A 44 12.64 2.92 8.23
C ILE A 44 13.43 4.02 8.93
N GLU A 45 14.74 3.89 9.05
CA GLU A 45 15.62 4.88 9.68
C GLU A 45 15.53 6.25 8.98
N LEU A 46 15.70 6.27 7.66
CA LEU A 46 15.57 7.52 6.87
C LEU A 46 14.18 8.15 7.03
N SER A 47 13.14 7.33 7.13
CA SER A 47 11.76 7.80 7.30
C SER A 47 11.49 8.40 8.67
N ARG A 48 12.12 7.85 9.70
CA ARG A 48 12.11 8.40 11.05
C ARG A 48 12.85 9.74 11.12
N ASP A 49 14.00 9.83 10.47
CA ASP A 49 14.90 10.98 10.56
C ASP A 49 14.45 12.16 9.69
N TYR A 50 13.95 11.89 8.47
CA TYR A 50 13.74 12.93 7.46
C TYR A 50 12.28 13.14 7.07
N PHE A 51 11.38 12.18 7.35
CA PHE A 51 10.00 12.21 6.84
C PHE A 51 8.93 12.26 7.94
N GLY A 52 9.34 12.53 9.18
CA GLY A 52 8.41 12.73 10.30
C GLY A 52 7.70 11.46 10.75
N MET A 53 8.13 10.26 10.32
CA MET A 53 7.52 9.00 10.72
C MET A 53 7.64 8.77 12.23
N SER A 54 8.71 9.25 12.86
CA SER A 54 8.90 9.20 14.33
C SER A 54 7.75 9.84 15.12
N SER A 55 7.05 10.82 14.53
CA SER A 55 5.88 11.45 15.16
C SER A 55 4.63 10.57 15.05
N LEU A 56 4.49 9.79 13.97
CA LEU A 56 3.38 8.87 13.78
C LEU A 56 3.44 7.67 14.73
N GLU A 57 4.64 7.28 15.16
CA GLU A 57 4.81 6.20 16.15
C GLU A 57 4.39 6.62 17.57
N LYS A 58 4.11 7.91 17.79
CA LYS A 58 3.50 8.41 19.02
C LYS A 58 1.97 8.38 18.89
N ALA A 59 1.29 8.14 20.02
CA ALA A 59 -0.15 8.20 20.06
C ALA A 59 -0.66 9.61 19.72
N THR A 60 -1.66 9.70 18.85
CA THR A 60 -2.49 10.90 18.68
C THR A 60 -3.32 11.14 19.93
N GLU A 61 -3.95 12.31 20.03
CA GLU A 61 -4.90 12.62 21.11
C GLU A 61 -6.09 11.66 21.19
N LEU A 62 -6.44 11.02 20.07
CA LEU A 62 -7.54 10.05 19.97
C LEU A 62 -7.06 8.60 20.04
N GLY A 63 -5.78 8.40 20.38
CA GLY A 63 -5.21 7.10 20.68
C GLY A 63 -4.86 6.26 19.45
N GLY A 64 -4.79 6.85 18.25
CA GLY A 64 -4.23 6.20 17.06
C GLY A 64 -2.72 6.35 16.99
N SER A 65 -2.04 5.47 16.27
CA SER A 65 -0.57 5.47 16.13
C SER A 65 -0.11 4.50 15.04
N LEU A 66 1.11 4.70 14.55
CA LEU A 66 1.82 3.75 13.69
C LEU A 66 2.74 2.84 14.51
N SER A 67 2.73 1.55 14.24
CA SER A 67 3.71 0.57 14.75
C SER A 67 4.50 0.01 13.58
N VAL A 68 5.82 0.19 13.56
CA VAL A 68 6.65 -0.32 12.45
C VAL A 68 7.23 -1.71 12.79
N ARG A 69 7.25 -2.60 11.79
CA ARG A 69 7.75 -3.97 11.82
C ARG A 69 8.75 -4.13 10.68
N ILE A 70 9.87 -4.79 10.97
CA ILE A 70 10.86 -5.14 9.94
C ILE A 70 10.55 -6.54 9.43
N GLY A 71 10.42 -6.70 8.12
CA GLY A 71 10.31 -8.02 7.47
C GLY A 71 9.43 -8.04 6.23
N ASP A 72 9.33 -9.23 5.63
CA ASP A 72 8.45 -9.49 4.49
C ASP A 72 6.98 -9.51 4.92
N ALA A 73 6.18 -8.62 4.34
CA ALA A 73 4.75 -8.52 4.64
C ALA A 73 3.89 -9.56 3.90
N LEU A 74 4.41 -10.19 2.85
CA LEU A 74 3.75 -11.33 2.22
C LEU A 74 3.89 -12.60 3.06
N SER A 75 4.89 -12.66 3.96
CA SER A 75 5.08 -13.75 4.91
C SER A 75 3.78 -14.16 5.63
N PRO A 76 3.52 -15.46 5.82
CA PRO A 76 2.41 -15.95 6.65
C PRO A 76 2.44 -15.41 8.08
N SER A 77 3.62 -15.06 8.59
CA SER A 77 3.81 -14.51 9.95
C SER A 77 3.51 -13.00 10.05
N ALA A 78 3.31 -12.29 8.94
CA ALA A 78 2.89 -10.89 8.93
C ALA A 78 1.39 -10.79 9.23
N THR A 79 1.03 -11.20 10.45
CA THR A 79 -0.35 -11.29 10.95
C THR A 79 -0.45 -10.71 12.35
N VAL A 80 -1.67 -10.63 12.85
CA VAL A 80 -2.03 -10.23 14.20
C VAL A 80 -3.17 -11.09 14.70
N GLU A 81 -3.38 -11.06 16.00
CA GLU A 81 -4.57 -11.65 16.59
C GLU A 81 -5.85 -10.93 16.12
N GLY A 82 -6.84 -11.71 15.67
CA GLY A 82 -8.15 -11.20 15.24
C GLY A 82 -8.24 -10.76 13.77
N GLY A 83 -7.13 -10.69 13.04
CA GLY A 83 -7.10 -10.38 11.61
C GLY A 83 -7.54 -8.96 11.28
N PHE A 84 -7.35 -8.55 10.04
CA PHE A 84 -7.20 -7.15 9.70
C PHE A 84 -8.44 -6.48 9.09
N ALA A 85 -8.81 -5.26 9.51
CA ALA A 85 -10.02 -4.57 9.01
C ALA A 85 -9.86 -3.98 7.60
N GLY A 86 -8.64 -3.55 7.28
CA GLY A 86 -8.23 -3.15 5.94
C GLY A 86 -6.81 -3.64 5.68
N ILE A 87 -6.45 -3.77 4.39
CA ILE A 87 -5.12 -4.06 3.86
C ILE A 87 -4.87 -3.11 2.70
N VAL A 88 -3.96 -2.16 2.84
CA VAL A 88 -3.45 -1.44 1.66
C VAL A 88 -2.19 -2.18 1.20
N VAL A 89 -2.03 -2.38 -0.11
CA VAL A 89 -0.94 -3.07 -0.82
C VAL A 89 -0.36 -2.13 -1.89
N ASP A 90 0.93 -1.81 -1.85
CA ASP A 90 1.58 -0.80 -2.71
C ASP A 90 3.03 -1.21 -3.00
N LEU A 91 3.22 -2.40 -3.56
CA LEU A 91 4.51 -3.11 -3.47
C LEU A 91 5.24 -3.01 -4.79
N PHE A 92 6.38 -2.33 -4.74
CA PHE A 92 7.18 -2.09 -5.92
C PHE A 92 8.63 -2.46 -5.66
N ALA A 93 9.23 -3.14 -6.62
CA ALA A 93 10.67 -3.32 -6.75
C ALA A 93 11.08 -2.88 -8.15
N ASP A 94 12.15 -2.10 -8.25
CA ASP A 94 12.66 -1.58 -9.54
C ASP A 94 11.60 -0.87 -10.39
N GLY A 95 10.69 -0.13 -9.73
CA GLY A 95 9.59 0.58 -10.39
C GLY A 95 8.47 -0.30 -10.92
N LYS A 96 8.48 -1.60 -10.62
CA LYS A 96 7.50 -2.60 -11.07
C LYS A 96 6.79 -3.26 -9.91
N VAL A 97 5.55 -3.68 -10.15
CA VAL A 97 4.80 -4.51 -9.20
C VAL A 97 5.53 -5.85 -9.01
N LEU A 98 5.63 -6.32 -7.76
CA LEU A 98 6.22 -7.62 -7.44
C LEU A 98 5.53 -8.76 -8.22
N PRO A 99 6.28 -9.70 -8.83
CA PRO A 99 5.70 -10.84 -9.55
C PRO A 99 4.71 -11.65 -8.72
N GLN A 100 4.94 -11.76 -7.42
CA GLN A 100 4.06 -12.47 -6.48
C GLN A 100 2.64 -11.88 -6.48
N LEU A 101 2.47 -10.57 -6.71
CA LEU A 101 1.16 -9.94 -6.77
C LEU A 101 0.41 -10.20 -8.09
N GLN A 102 1.06 -10.86 -9.06
CA GLN A 102 0.43 -11.31 -10.31
C GLN A 102 -0.12 -12.75 -10.16
N GLU A 103 0.03 -13.36 -8.99
CA GLU A 103 -0.48 -14.69 -8.67
C GLU A 103 -1.75 -14.60 -7.82
N ALA A 104 -2.80 -15.33 -8.22
CA ALA A 104 -4.08 -15.34 -7.51
C ALA A 104 -3.93 -15.89 -6.07
N GLU A 105 -3.08 -16.89 -5.87
CA GLU A 105 -2.86 -17.51 -4.55
C GLU A 105 -2.31 -16.50 -3.54
N THR A 106 -1.40 -15.61 -3.95
CA THR A 106 -0.87 -14.55 -3.08
C THR A 106 -2.00 -13.68 -2.52
N TRP A 107 -2.99 -13.35 -3.36
CA TRP A 107 -4.14 -12.56 -2.92
C TRP A 107 -5.03 -13.33 -1.95
N LEU A 108 -5.23 -14.63 -2.16
CA LEU A 108 -5.95 -15.49 -1.22
C LEU A 108 -5.23 -15.58 0.13
N GLU A 109 -3.90 -15.69 0.13
CA GLU A 109 -3.08 -15.66 1.36
C GLU A 109 -3.16 -14.30 2.07
N ILE A 110 -3.15 -13.19 1.34
CA ILE A 110 -3.36 -11.86 1.93
C ILE A 110 -4.77 -11.77 2.54
N ALA A 111 -5.80 -12.27 1.86
CA ALA A 111 -7.18 -12.23 2.34
C ALA A 111 -7.40 -13.09 3.60
N LYS A 112 -6.68 -14.20 3.78
CA LYS A 112 -6.72 -14.99 5.03
C LYS A 112 -6.32 -14.19 6.26
N LYS A 113 -5.59 -13.09 6.06
CA LYS A 113 -5.15 -12.21 7.14
C LYS A 113 -6.26 -11.22 7.54
N LEU A 114 -7.27 -10.99 6.71
CA LEU A 114 -8.39 -10.09 7.02
C LEU A 114 -9.29 -10.64 8.14
N MET A 115 -9.91 -9.74 8.88
CA MET A 115 -11.09 -10.06 9.69
C MET A 115 -12.33 -10.19 8.79
N PRO A 116 -13.45 -10.75 9.30
CA PRO A 116 -14.72 -10.74 8.57
C PRO A 116 -15.08 -9.32 8.10
N ASP A 117 -15.51 -9.21 6.84
CA ASP A 117 -15.86 -7.97 6.12
C ASP A 117 -14.70 -6.97 5.89
N GLY A 118 -13.46 -7.39 6.17
CA GLY A 118 -12.28 -6.59 5.87
C GLY A 118 -12.06 -6.38 4.37
N ARG A 119 -11.29 -5.35 4.00
CA ARG A 119 -11.07 -4.96 2.59
C ARG A 119 -9.60 -4.87 2.22
N ILE A 120 -9.28 -5.23 0.98
CA ILE A 120 -7.97 -4.99 0.37
C ILE A 120 -8.10 -3.79 -0.58
N MET A 121 -7.17 -2.86 -0.49
CA MET A 121 -6.90 -1.80 -1.46
C MET A 121 -5.49 -2.00 -1.98
N VAL A 122 -5.29 -1.88 -3.28
CA VAL A 122 -3.99 -2.10 -3.90
C VAL A 122 -3.68 -1.01 -4.91
N ASN A 123 -2.45 -0.51 -4.89
CA ASN A 123 -1.88 0.25 -5.97
C ASN A 123 -1.46 -0.71 -7.10
N CYS A 124 -2.12 -0.60 -8.24
CA CYS A 124 -1.82 -1.39 -9.44
C CYS A 124 -1.08 -0.57 -10.52
N GLY A 125 -0.44 0.55 -10.15
CA GLY A 125 0.43 1.32 -11.04
C GLY A 125 1.62 0.49 -11.55
N GLY A 126 2.36 0.98 -12.56
CA GLY A 126 3.63 0.37 -12.98
C GLY A 126 3.55 -0.91 -13.83
N ALA A 127 2.46 -1.13 -14.57
CA ALA A 127 2.45 -2.19 -15.58
C ALA A 127 3.42 -1.86 -16.73
N ASP A 128 4.21 -2.84 -17.17
CA ASP A 128 5.17 -2.75 -18.31
C ASP A 128 4.51 -2.33 -19.63
N THR A 129 3.18 -2.41 -19.70
CA THR A 129 2.40 -1.85 -20.80
C THR A 129 1.97 -0.44 -20.41
N PRO A 130 2.50 0.61 -21.08
CA PRO A 130 1.89 1.93 -20.98
C PRO A 130 0.47 1.82 -21.52
N VAL A 131 -0.47 1.64 -20.61
CA VAL A 131 -1.86 1.95 -20.86
C VAL A 131 -1.86 3.45 -21.10
N SER A 132 -1.87 3.86 -22.37
CA SER A 132 -1.98 5.26 -22.72
C SER A 132 -3.35 5.74 -22.24
N LEU A 133 -3.37 6.35 -21.05
CA LEU A 133 -4.51 7.05 -20.48
C LEU A 133 -5.09 8.09 -21.45
N ALA A 134 -4.29 8.56 -22.42
CA ALA A 134 -4.70 9.49 -23.45
C ALA A 134 -5.49 8.84 -24.60
N ALA A 135 -5.38 7.52 -24.81
CA ALA A 135 -6.11 6.79 -25.85
C ALA A 135 -7.31 5.99 -25.31
N ASP A 136 -7.40 5.83 -23.98
CA ASP A 136 -8.33 4.89 -23.37
C ASP A 136 -9.66 5.54 -22.98
N THR A 137 -10.56 5.56 -23.96
CA THR A 137 -11.97 5.92 -23.76
C THR A 137 -12.84 4.72 -23.34
N GLY A 138 -12.23 3.55 -23.11
CA GLY A 138 -12.92 2.30 -22.82
C GLY A 138 -12.43 1.58 -21.57
N VAL A 139 -13.30 0.73 -21.00
CA VAL A 139 -13.06 -0.12 -19.82
C VAL A 139 -11.92 -1.16 -20.03
N SER A 140 -11.38 -1.25 -21.24
CA SER A 140 -10.61 -2.40 -21.75
C SER A 140 -9.13 -2.48 -21.38
N SER A 141 -8.44 -1.36 -21.13
CA SER A 141 -6.97 -1.39 -21.00
C SER A 141 -6.49 -1.87 -19.63
N TRP A 142 -7.15 -1.48 -18.54
CA TRP A 142 -6.81 -1.87 -17.17
C TRP A 142 -7.00 -3.36 -16.92
N VAL A 143 -7.96 -3.96 -17.63
CA VAL A 143 -8.18 -5.41 -17.62
C VAL A 143 -6.95 -6.18 -18.07
N GLN A 144 -6.01 -5.55 -18.80
CA GLN A 144 -4.76 -6.19 -19.20
C GLN A 144 -3.70 -6.23 -18.10
N ASN A 145 -3.84 -5.43 -17.04
CA ASN A 145 -2.90 -5.41 -15.92
C ASN A 145 -2.86 -6.80 -15.23
N PRO A 146 -1.70 -7.48 -15.18
CA PRO A 146 -1.58 -8.82 -14.60
C PRO A 146 -2.04 -8.91 -13.14
N THR A 147 -1.75 -7.88 -12.34
CA THR A 147 -2.20 -7.77 -10.94
C THR A 147 -3.73 -7.71 -10.84
N ILE A 148 -4.38 -6.93 -11.71
CA ILE A 148 -5.85 -6.86 -11.77
C ILE A 148 -6.45 -8.20 -12.21
N LYS A 149 -5.83 -8.88 -13.19
CA LYS A 149 -6.26 -10.24 -13.60
C LYS A 149 -6.17 -11.23 -12.44
N ALA A 150 -5.06 -11.21 -11.70
CA ALA A 150 -4.86 -12.06 -10.53
C ALA A 150 -5.94 -11.83 -9.46
N LEU A 151 -6.25 -10.57 -9.15
CA LEU A 151 -7.31 -10.19 -8.22
C LEU A 151 -8.70 -10.65 -8.69
N CYS A 152 -9.01 -10.50 -9.98
CA CYS A 152 -10.29 -10.95 -10.54
C CYS A 152 -10.42 -12.49 -10.49
N SER A 153 -9.31 -13.21 -10.66
CA SER A 153 -9.27 -14.67 -10.50
C SER A 153 -9.44 -15.08 -9.04
N ALA A 154 -8.79 -14.38 -8.10
CA ALA A 154 -8.88 -14.67 -6.66
C ALA A 154 -10.26 -14.32 -6.08
N PHE A 155 -10.88 -13.22 -6.53
CA PHE A 155 -12.15 -12.70 -6.00
C PHE A 155 -13.18 -12.38 -7.10
N PRO A 156 -13.74 -13.41 -7.77
CA PRO A 156 -14.68 -13.21 -8.87
C PRO A 156 -15.89 -12.33 -8.47
N GLY A 157 -16.15 -11.27 -9.23
CA GLY A 157 -17.28 -10.35 -9.02
C GLY A 157 -17.11 -9.33 -7.87
N GLN A 158 -16.03 -9.43 -7.09
CA GLN A 158 -15.83 -8.59 -5.91
C GLN A 158 -14.87 -7.42 -6.13
N VAL A 159 -14.02 -7.49 -7.17
CA VAL A 159 -13.04 -6.45 -7.48
C VAL A 159 -13.74 -5.16 -7.96
N ARG A 160 -13.24 -4.01 -7.51
CA ARG A 160 -13.63 -2.67 -7.98
C ARG A 160 -12.36 -1.89 -8.28
N VAL A 161 -12.31 -1.23 -9.44
CA VAL A 161 -11.14 -0.48 -9.90
C VAL A 161 -11.47 1.01 -9.88
N ILE A 162 -10.60 1.80 -9.23
CA ILE A 162 -10.64 3.25 -9.25
C ILE A 162 -9.50 3.72 -10.15
N VAL A 163 -9.83 4.37 -11.26
CA VAL A 163 -8.83 4.95 -12.17
C VAL A 163 -8.68 6.43 -11.84
N THR A 164 -7.50 6.84 -11.40
CA THR A 164 -7.16 8.25 -11.23
C THR A 164 -6.62 8.77 -12.56
N ARG A 165 -7.29 9.76 -13.15
CA ARG A 165 -6.68 10.52 -14.26
C ARG A 165 -5.54 11.37 -13.69
N PRO A 166 -4.44 11.60 -14.43
CA PRO A 166 -3.42 12.50 -13.95
C PRO A 166 -4.05 13.86 -13.67
N LEU A 167 -4.00 14.30 -12.41
CA LEU A 167 -3.95 15.73 -12.14
C LEU A 167 -2.72 16.25 -12.87
N LYS A 168 -2.82 17.41 -13.54
CA LYS A 168 -1.64 18.12 -14.04
C LYS A 168 -0.75 18.46 -12.84
N LEU A 169 0.12 17.53 -12.49
CA LEU A 169 1.01 17.61 -11.36
C LEU A 169 2.37 18.02 -11.92
N TYR A 170 2.65 19.32 -11.86
CA TYR A 170 3.98 19.85 -12.13
C TYR A 170 4.88 19.52 -10.93
N ILE A 171 5.46 18.32 -10.88
CA ILE A 171 6.51 18.00 -9.91
C ILE A 171 7.87 18.20 -10.58
N PHE A 172 8.45 19.35 -10.24
CA PHE A 172 9.86 19.71 -10.16
C PHE A 172 10.89 18.67 -10.65
N ASP A 173 11.51 18.99 -11.79
CA ASP A 173 12.77 18.44 -12.34
C ASP A 173 14.00 18.50 -11.40
N ARG A 174 13.88 18.99 -10.16
CA ARG A 174 15.05 19.26 -9.28
C ARG A 174 15.45 18.13 -8.33
N TRP A 175 14.72 17.02 -8.28
CA TRP A 175 15.06 15.96 -7.32
C TRP A 175 16.25 15.10 -7.79
N CYS A 176 16.46 14.97 -9.11
CA CYS A 176 17.64 14.29 -9.66
C CYS A 176 18.93 15.13 -9.56
N GLU A 177 18.85 16.47 -9.57
CA GLU A 177 20.03 17.33 -9.43
C GLU A 177 20.61 17.32 -8.01
N MET A 178 19.77 17.12 -6.98
CA MET A 178 20.20 17.13 -5.58
C MET A 178 20.97 15.87 -5.14
N MET A 179 20.89 14.78 -5.90
CA MET A 179 21.55 13.50 -5.58
C MET A 179 22.87 13.30 -6.36
N SER A 180 23.28 14.29 -7.16
CA SER A 180 24.51 14.25 -7.96
C SER A 180 25.55 15.30 -7.55
N SER A 181 25.45 15.88 -6.33
CA SER A 181 26.42 16.84 -5.78
C SER A 181 26.97 16.40 -4.44
#